data_AF-A0A933MCI2-F1
#
_entry.id   AF-A0A933MCI2-F1
#
_cell.length_a   1.000
_cell.length_b   1.000
_cell.length_c   1.000
_cell.angle_alpha   90.00
_cell.angle_beta   90.00
_cell.angle_gamma   90.00
#
_symmetry.space_group_name_H-M   'P 1'
#
loop_
_entity.id
_entity.type
_entity.pdbx_description
1 polymer ?
#
loop_
_entity_poly.entity_id
_entity_poly.type
_entity_poly.pdbx_seq_one_letter_code
_entity_poly.pdbx_strand_id
1 'polypeptide(L)'
;MEGLLPCVPYRQWVLVLPKRLRWFVHRNPALAGEVSRLLASEITRFYRERTLQGRGGHPIEASTAPAQVLVVQRFGGKANLHVHFHAVVSDGVFALREGLGVTGKLQFIPAPEPSPTEIADLCERLRRSILRPKRRTQRREEVVAASSRNRDAWSGSALSPENPSGRCSHDCMEGSLLTQACAWRRTTGRP
;
A
#
# COMPACT_ATOMS: atom_id res chain seq x y z
N MET A 1 1.11 10.83 -19.52
CA MET A 1 1.08 10.61 -18.05
C MET A 1 1.54 11.82 -17.24
N GLU A 2 2.05 12.89 -17.87
CA GLU A 2 2.26 14.15 -17.17
C GLU A 2 0.92 14.73 -16.69
N GLY A 3 0.90 15.25 -15.46
CA GLY A 3 -0.29 15.86 -14.86
C GLY A 3 -1.27 14.91 -14.15
N LEU A 4 -1.06 13.57 -14.19
CA LEU A 4 -1.98 12.64 -13.51
C LEU A 4 -1.80 12.65 -11.98
N LEU A 5 -0.56 12.79 -11.52
CA LEU A 5 -0.21 12.78 -10.10
C LEU A 5 0.27 14.17 -9.65
N PRO A 6 -0.19 14.67 -8.48
CA PRO A 6 0.38 15.85 -7.85
C PRO A 6 1.90 15.77 -7.69
N CYS A 7 2.59 16.91 -7.77
CA CYS A 7 4.04 16.98 -7.58
C CYS A 7 4.41 16.92 -6.09
N VAL A 8 4.26 15.75 -5.47
CA VAL A 8 4.60 15.43 -4.07
C VAL A 8 5.46 14.16 -3.99
N PRO A 9 6.13 13.87 -2.87
CA PRO A 9 6.81 12.59 -2.68
C PRO A 9 5.83 11.42 -2.71
N TYR A 10 6.26 10.28 -3.26
CA TYR A 10 5.49 9.03 -3.31
C TYR A 10 6.31 7.86 -2.78
N ARG A 11 5.60 6.87 -2.23
CA ARG A 11 6.12 5.61 -1.73
C ARG A 11 5.43 4.44 -2.42
N GLN A 12 6.21 3.43 -2.79
CA GLN A 12 5.69 2.19 -3.34
C GLN A 12 5.44 1.20 -2.21
N TRP A 13 4.27 0.57 -2.22
CA TRP A 13 3.89 -0.50 -1.32
C TRP A 13 3.59 -1.75 -2.14
N VAL A 14 4.26 -2.85 -1.80
CA VAL A 14 4.02 -4.13 -2.47
C VAL A 14 3.47 -5.13 -1.47
N LEU A 15 2.21 -5.54 -1.65
CA LEU A 15 1.61 -6.63 -0.88
C LEU A 15 1.70 -7.93 -1.67
N VAL A 16 2.55 -8.84 -1.20
CA VAL A 16 2.63 -10.20 -1.73
C VAL A 16 1.74 -11.12 -0.91
N LEU A 17 0.79 -11.79 -1.58
CA LEU A 17 -0.06 -12.75 -0.90
C LEU A 17 0.70 -14.06 -0.58
N PRO A 18 0.33 -14.75 0.52
CA PRO A 18 0.75 -16.13 0.75
C PRO A 18 0.47 -17.02 -0.46
N LYS A 19 1.38 -17.95 -0.78
CA LYS A 19 1.27 -18.83 -1.96
C LYS A 19 -0.09 -19.52 -2.07
N ARG A 20 -0.64 -19.99 -0.93
CA ARG A 20 -1.96 -20.65 -0.86
C ARG A 20 -3.11 -19.72 -1.24
N LEU A 21 -3.04 -18.43 -0.93
CA LEU A 21 -4.10 -17.45 -1.20
C LEU A 21 -4.10 -16.96 -2.65
N ARG A 22 -2.94 -17.01 -3.33
CA ARG A 22 -2.80 -16.51 -4.70
C ARG A 22 -3.77 -17.16 -5.67
N TRP A 23 -4.01 -18.47 -5.55
CA TRP A 23 -4.92 -19.20 -6.44
C TRP A 23 -6.38 -18.74 -6.28
N PHE A 24 -6.86 -18.60 -5.04
CA PHE A 24 -8.21 -18.13 -4.75
C PHE A 24 -8.45 -16.70 -5.23
N VAL A 25 -7.49 -15.81 -4.97
CA VAL A 25 -7.58 -14.40 -5.39
C VAL A 25 -7.44 -14.25 -6.91
N HIS A 26 -6.66 -15.11 -7.57
CA HIS A 26 -6.55 -15.14 -9.02
C HIS A 26 -7.88 -15.53 -9.68
N ARG A 27 -8.54 -16.59 -9.21
CA ARG A 27 -9.77 -17.13 -9.80
C ARG A 27 -10.99 -16.24 -9.57
N ASN A 28 -11.00 -15.45 -8.49
CA ASN A 28 -12.14 -14.62 -8.12
C ASN A 28 -11.77 -13.12 -8.13
N PRO A 29 -12.13 -12.37 -9.20
CA PRO A 29 -11.80 -10.95 -9.30
C PRO A 29 -12.46 -10.09 -8.19
N ALA A 30 -13.57 -10.54 -7.62
CA ALA A 30 -14.17 -9.85 -6.47
C ALA A 30 -13.26 -9.91 -5.24
N LEU A 31 -12.61 -11.06 -4.99
CA LEU A 31 -11.62 -11.17 -3.90
C LEU A 31 -10.42 -10.27 -4.14
N ALA A 32 -9.91 -10.19 -5.37
CA ALA A 32 -8.86 -9.25 -5.72
C ALA A 32 -9.29 -7.80 -5.42
N GLY A 33 -10.48 -7.40 -5.87
CA GLY A 33 -11.01 -6.06 -5.59
C GLY A 33 -11.30 -5.78 -4.11
N GLU A 34 -11.62 -6.80 -3.31
CA GLU A 34 -11.76 -6.65 -1.87
C GLU A 34 -10.41 -6.50 -1.16
N VAL A 35 -9.40 -7.27 -1.55
CA VAL A 35 -8.03 -7.12 -1.03
C VAL A 35 -7.48 -5.74 -1.40
N SER A 36 -7.71 -5.29 -2.63
CA SER A 36 -7.38 -3.93 -3.08
C SER A 36 -8.00 -2.85 -2.18
N ARG A 37 -9.31 -2.97 -1.89
CA ARG A 37 -10.01 -2.02 -1.02
C ARG A 37 -9.47 -2.03 0.41
N LEU A 38 -9.16 -3.21 0.96
CA LEU A 38 -8.56 -3.33 2.28
C LEU A 38 -7.16 -2.69 2.33
N LEU A 39 -6.33 -2.96 1.33
CA LEU A 39 -4.99 -2.36 1.22
C LEU A 39 -5.06 -0.83 1.17
N ALA A 40 -5.90 -0.29 0.31
CA ALA A 40 -6.18 1.14 0.21
C ALA A 40 -6.65 1.75 1.55
N SER A 41 -7.59 1.11 2.24
CA SER A 41 -8.11 1.61 3.51
C SER A 41 -7.09 1.58 4.64
N GLU A 42 -6.31 0.51 4.77
CA GLU A 42 -5.29 0.40 5.83
C GLU A 42 -4.11 1.35 5.57
N ILE A 43 -3.69 1.54 4.31
CA ILE A 43 -2.69 2.56 3.95
C ILE A 43 -3.20 3.97 4.26
N THR A 44 -4.45 4.27 3.89
CA THR A 44 -5.06 5.58 4.21
C THR A 44 -5.08 5.82 5.72
N ARG A 45 -5.50 4.82 6.49
CA ARG A 45 -5.50 4.87 7.95
C ARG A 45 -4.09 5.11 8.51
N PHE A 46 -3.12 4.36 8.01
CA PHE A 46 -1.72 4.47 8.42
C PHE A 46 -1.16 5.89 8.21
N TYR A 47 -1.38 6.48 7.02
CA TYR A 47 -0.92 7.85 6.76
C TYR A 47 -1.66 8.90 7.59
N ARG A 48 -2.96 8.72 7.87
CA ARG A 48 -3.70 9.60 8.79
C ARG A 48 -3.13 9.55 10.20
N GLU A 49 -2.91 8.35 10.75
CA GLU A 49 -2.38 8.13 12.09
C GLU A 49 -0.98 8.78 12.25
N ARG A 50 -0.07 8.58 11.30
CA ARG A 50 1.27 9.20 11.38
C ARG A 50 1.25 10.72 11.24
N THR A 51 0.34 11.25 10.45
CA THR A 51 0.24 12.71 10.26
C THR A 51 -0.35 13.40 11.50
N LEU A 52 -1.22 12.73 12.26
CA LEU A 52 -1.78 13.21 13.53
C LEU A 52 -0.69 13.35 14.61
N GLN A 53 0.17 12.33 14.73
CA GLN A 53 1.23 12.26 15.74
C GLN A 53 2.24 13.41 15.59
N GLY A 54 2.56 13.81 14.36
CA GLY A 54 3.47 14.93 14.08
C GLY A 54 2.91 16.33 14.38
N ARG A 55 1.62 16.46 14.72
CA ARG A 55 0.93 17.74 14.97
C ARG A 55 0.44 17.93 16.41
N GLY A 56 1.01 17.18 17.36
CA GLY A 56 0.62 17.29 18.77
C GLY A 56 -0.80 16.80 19.06
N GLY A 57 -1.33 15.88 18.25
CA GLY A 57 -2.63 15.24 18.51
C GLY A 57 -3.86 16.05 18.07
N HIS A 58 -3.69 17.17 17.36
CA HIS A 58 -4.85 17.86 16.78
C HIS A 58 -5.60 16.96 15.79
N PRO A 59 -6.94 16.82 15.90
CA PRO A 59 -7.72 16.01 15.00
C PRO A 59 -7.53 16.47 13.55
N ILE A 60 -7.03 15.56 12.72
CA ILE A 60 -7.07 15.69 11.27
C ILE A 60 -8.50 15.36 10.85
N GLU A 61 -9.08 16.19 9.97
CA GLU A 61 -10.41 15.98 9.45
C GLU A 61 -10.57 14.58 8.83
N ALA A 62 -11.76 13.99 9.00
CA ALA A 62 -12.13 12.71 8.41
C ALA A 62 -12.03 12.71 6.87
N SER A 63 -11.99 13.89 6.24
CA SER A 63 -11.85 14.15 4.81
C SER A 63 -10.42 13.91 4.27
N THR A 64 -9.40 13.79 5.13
CA THR A 64 -8.01 13.74 4.67
C THR A 64 -7.61 12.39 4.09
N ALA A 65 -6.86 12.35 2.99
CA ALA A 65 -6.43 11.07 2.42
C ALA A 65 -5.14 11.24 1.61
N PRO A 66 -4.30 10.19 1.52
CA PRO A 66 -3.23 10.19 0.53
C PRO A 66 -3.81 10.08 -0.88
N ALA A 67 -3.08 10.61 -1.86
CA ALA A 67 -3.30 10.21 -3.26
C ALA A 67 -2.74 8.80 -3.44
N GLN A 68 -3.50 7.90 -4.07
CA GLN A 68 -3.07 6.51 -4.23
C GLN A 68 -3.54 5.91 -5.55
N VAL A 69 -2.65 5.14 -6.19
CA VAL A 69 -2.94 4.31 -7.37
C VAL A 69 -2.61 2.88 -7.02
N LEU A 70 -3.55 1.96 -7.25
CA LEU A 70 -3.38 0.54 -6.95
C LEU A 70 -3.43 -0.29 -8.23
N VAL A 71 -2.48 -1.23 -8.37
CA VAL A 71 -2.39 -2.16 -9.50
C VAL A 71 -2.31 -3.59 -8.96
N VAL A 72 -3.07 -4.50 -9.56
CA VAL A 72 -2.98 -5.95 -9.26
C VAL A 72 -2.15 -6.62 -10.34
N GLN A 73 -0.98 -7.14 -9.97
CA GLN A 73 -0.15 -7.94 -10.86
C GLN A 73 -0.39 -9.43 -10.56
N ARG A 74 -0.71 -10.22 -11.60
CA ARG A 74 -1.10 -11.64 -11.44
C ARG A 74 0.02 -12.64 -11.72
N PHE A 75 1.14 -12.18 -12.27
CA PHE A 75 2.25 -13.02 -12.71
C PHE A 75 3.59 -12.52 -12.15
N GLY A 76 4.54 -13.44 -11.95
CA GLY A 76 5.92 -13.12 -11.57
C GLY A 76 6.84 -12.99 -12.79
N GLY A 77 8.13 -12.72 -12.57
CA GLY A 77 9.10 -12.55 -13.67
C GLY A 77 9.24 -13.75 -14.62
N LYS A 78 8.84 -14.95 -14.20
CA LYS A 78 8.81 -16.16 -15.04
C LYS A 78 7.41 -16.48 -15.61
N ALA A 79 6.51 -15.49 -15.66
CA ALA A 79 5.08 -15.65 -15.99
C ALA A 79 4.33 -16.66 -15.09
N ASN A 80 4.91 -17.08 -13.97
CA ASN A 80 4.30 -17.98 -13.01
C ASN A 80 3.20 -17.26 -12.20
N LEU A 81 2.19 -18.00 -11.73
CA LEU A 81 1.13 -17.45 -10.88
C LEU A 81 1.72 -16.77 -9.64
N HIS A 82 1.62 -15.44 -9.61
CA HIS A 82 2.16 -14.60 -8.54
C HIS A 82 1.26 -13.39 -8.36
N VAL A 83 0.13 -13.57 -7.67
CA VAL A 83 -0.77 -12.44 -7.37
C VAL A 83 -0.16 -11.56 -6.27
N HIS A 84 0.11 -10.31 -6.62
CA HIS A 84 0.59 -9.27 -5.71
C HIS A 84 0.00 -7.92 -6.10
N PHE A 85 0.00 -6.99 -5.14
CA PHE A 85 -0.60 -5.68 -5.29
C PHE A 85 0.47 -4.62 -5.15
N HIS A 86 0.54 -3.72 -6.11
CA HIS A 86 1.36 -2.51 -6.03
C HIS A 86 0.46 -1.33 -5.68
N ALA A 87 0.87 -0.53 -4.71
CA ALA A 87 0.29 0.78 -4.44
C ALA A 87 1.37 1.84 -4.58
N VAL A 88 1.11 2.87 -5.38
CA VAL A 88 1.91 4.10 -5.38
C VAL A 88 1.10 5.14 -4.63
N VAL A 89 1.63 5.62 -3.52
CA VAL A 89 0.88 6.40 -2.52
C VAL A 89 1.69 7.66 -2.18
N SER A 90 1.05 8.83 -2.13
CA SER A 90 1.72 10.05 -1.69
C SER A 90 2.24 9.87 -0.26
N ASP A 91 3.46 10.32 0.02
CA ASP A 91 4.12 10.12 1.32
C ASP A 91 3.63 11.13 2.37
N GLY A 92 2.32 11.17 2.56
CA GLY A 92 1.57 12.17 3.28
C GLY A 92 0.12 12.19 2.84
N VAL A 93 -0.69 13.04 3.48
CA VAL A 93 -2.11 13.18 3.19
C VAL A 93 -2.42 14.54 2.60
N PHE A 94 -3.51 14.61 1.84
CA PHE A 94 -4.12 15.87 1.45
C PHE A 94 -5.25 16.21 2.41
N ALA A 95 -5.29 17.48 2.84
CA ALA A 95 -6.36 18.03 3.66
C ALA A 95 -7.00 19.22 2.95
N LEU A 96 -8.32 19.34 3.04
CA LEU A 96 -9.00 20.55 2.60
C LEU A 96 -8.80 21.61 3.69
N ARG A 97 -8.28 22.79 3.31
CA ARG A 97 -8.37 23.96 4.19
C ARG A 97 -9.52 24.81 3.73
N GLU A 98 -10.40 25.18 4.66
CA GLU A 98 -11.34 26.27 4.46
C GLU A 98 -10.52 27.54 4.16
N GLY A 99 -10.82 28.15 3.01
CA GLY A 99 -10.34 29.49 2.67
C GLY A 99 -11.45 30.49 2.92
N LEU A 100 -11.10 31.78 2.95
CA LEU A 100 -12.08 32.87 2.81
C LEU A 100 -12.63 32.85 1.37
N GLY A 101 -13.56 31.93 1.07
CA GLY A 101 -14.18 31.77 -0.26
C GLY A 101 -14.78 30.37 -0.53
N VAL A 102 -15.55 30.25 -1.63
CA VAL A 102 -16.40 29.07 -1.98
C VAL A 102 -15.60 27.81 -2.39
N THR A 103 -14.28 27.87 -2.52
CA THR A 103 -13.44 26.72 -2.89
C THR A 103 -12.31 26.53 -1.88
N GLY A 104 -12.41 25.51 -1.03
CA GLY A 104 -11.32 25.12 -0.13
C GLY A 104 -10.06 24.72 -0.90
N LYS A 105 -8.88 25.06 -0.35
CA LYS A 105 -7.59 24.72 -0.99
C LYS A 105 -7.07 23.39 -0.46
N LEU A 106 -6.75 22.47 -1.36
CA LEU A 106 -6.14 21.20 -1.00
C LEU A 106 -4.67 21.43 -0.61
N GLN A 107 -4.32 21.08 0.62
CA GLN A 107 -2.97 21.20 1.16
C GLN A 107 -2.36 19.81 1.39
N PHE A 108 -1.17 19.58 0.85
CA PHE A 108 -0.39 18.39 1.16
C PHE A 108 0.29 18.53 2.52
N ILE A 109 0.18 17.48 3.35
CA ILE A 109 0.80 17.37 4.65
C ILE A 109 1.70 16.13 4.61
N PRO A 110 3.04 16.29 4.63
CA PRO A 110 3.94 15.16 4.63
C PRO A 110 3.80 14.36 5.93
N ALA A 111 3.90 13.04 5.83
CA ALA A 111 3.93 12.17 7.00
C ALA A 111 5.39 11.93 7.44
N PRO A 112 5.67 11.79 8.76
CA PRO A 112 6.98 11.39 9.27
C PRO A 112 7.44 10.06 8.68
N GLU A 113 8.74 9.77 8.64
CA GLU A 113 9.23 8.47 8.17
C GLU A 113 8.66 7.32 9.01
N PRO A 114 8.14 6.24 8.40
CA PRO A 114 7.60 5.12 9.17
C PRO A 114 8.71 4.37 9.92
N SER A 115 8.46 4.11 11.19
CA SER A 115 9.28 3.19 11.98
C SER A 115 9.02 1.72 11.57
N PRO A 116 9.98 0.82 11.79
CA PRO A 116 9.79 -0.62 11.56
C PRO A 116 8.59 -1.21 12.30
N THR A 117 8.32 -0.75 13.53
CA THR A 117 7.20 -1.21 14.35
C THR A 117 5.86 -0.81 13.72
N GLU A 118 5.72 0.42 13.24
CA GLU A 118 4.49 0.86 12.56
C GLU A 118 4.23 0.08 11.27
N ILE A 119 5.30 -0.28 10.53
CA ILE A 119 5.20 -1.14 9.34
C ILE A 119 4.73 -2.54 9.75
N ALA A 120 5.30 -3.12 10.81
CA ALA A 120 4.89 -4.42 11.32
C ALA A 120 3.41 -4.42 11.76
N ASP A 121 2.96 -3.35 12.43
CA ASP A 121 1.56 -3.19 12.84
C ASP A 121 0.61 -3.08 11.64
N LEU A 122 1.02 -2.34 10.60
CA LEU A 122 0.27 -2.27 9.33
C LEU A 122 0.15 -3.64 8.67
N CYS A 123 1.25 -4.40 8.60
CA CYS A 123 1.25 -5.78 8.10
C CYS A 123 0.26 -6.67 8.87
N GLU A 124 0.29 -6.60 10.20
CA GLU A 124 -0.57 -7.40 11.06
C GLU A 124 -2.06 -7.00 10.96
N ARG A 125 -2.36 -5.71 10.83
CA ARG A 125 -3.73 -5.24 10.54
C ARG A 125 -4.22 -5.75 9.20
N LEU A 126 -3.42 -5.64 8.13
CA LEU A 126 -3.77 -6.15 6.82
C LEU A 126 -3.99 -7.66 6.84
N ARG A 127 -3.10 -8.41 7.51
CA ARG A 127 -3.25 -9.84 7.71
C ARG A 127 -4.60 -10.17 8.35
N ARG A 128 -4.90 -9.56 9.50
CA ARG A 128 -6.17 -9.77 10.19
C ARG A 128 -7.36 -9.38 9.31
N SER A 129 -7.32 -8.24 8.63
CA SER A 129 -8.40 -7.75 7.77
C SER A 129 -8.65 -8.63 6.54
N ILE A 130 -7.60 -9.22 5.96
CA ILE A 130 -7.71 -10.16 4.83
C ILE A 130 -8.29 -11.50 5.31
N LEU A 131 -7.79 -12.01 6.44
CA LEU A 131 -8.19 -13.29 7.00
C LEU A 131 -9.52 -13.25 7.77
N ARG A 132 -10.03 -12.07 8.14
CA ARG A 132 -11.28 -11.95 8.88
C ARG A 132 -12.46 -12.36 8.00
N PRO A 133 -13.26 -13.37 8.39
CA PRO A 133 -14.51 -13.69 7.73
C PRO A 133 -15.46 -12.49 7.86
N LYS A 134 -15.92 -11.92 6.76
CA LYS A 134 -17.01 -10.93 6.80
C LYS A 134 -18.33 -11.71 6.72
N ARG A 135 -19.19 -11.55 7.73
CA ARG A 135 -20.49 -12.23 7.90
C ARG A 135 -21.49 -12.07 6.74
N ARG A 136 -21.15 -11.35 5.67
CA ARG A 136 -22.07 -10.93 4.60
C ARG A 136 -21.66 -11.34 3.18
N THR A 137 -20.60 -12.13 3.00
CA THR A 137 -20.18 -12.55 1.67
C THR A 137 -19.69 -13.99 1.73
N GLN A 138 -20.44 -14.93 1.15
CA GLN A 138 -20.06 -16.36 0.97
C GLN A 138 -18.77 -16.57 0.16
N ARG A 139 -18.00 -15.51 -0.17
CA ARG A 139 -16.84 -15.54 -1.09
C ARG A 139 -15.48 -15.70 -0.42
N ARG A 140 -15.37 -15.55 0.91
CA ARG A 140 -14.08 -15.63 1.63
C ARG A 140 -13.85 -16.91 2.44
N GLU A 141 -14.84 -17.79 2.52
CA GLU A 141 -14.73 -19.03 3.30
C GLU A 141 -13.57 -19.89 2.83
N GLU A 142 -13.32 -19.97 1.52
CA GLU A 142 -12.18 -20.69 0.95
C GLU A 142 -10.82 -20.10 1.37
N VAL A 143 -10.70 -18.77 1.41
CA VAL A 143 -9.48 -18.05 1.86
C VAL A 143 -9.25 -18.26 3.35
N VAL A 144 -10.31 -18.16 4.15
CA VAL A 144 -10.27 -18.39 5.59
C VAL A 144 -9.91 -19.84 5.90
N ALA A 145 -10.56 -20.80 5.24
CA ALA A 145 -10.29 -22.24 5.40
C ALA A 145 -8.88 -22.63 4.94
N ALA A 146 -8.36 -21.99 3.88
CA ALA A 146 -6.98 -22.17 3.43
C ALA A 146 -5.95 -21.57 4.41
N SER A 147 -6.35 -20.53 5.17
CA SER A 147 -5.51 -19.88 6.19
C SER A 147 -5.56 -20.55 7.56
N SER A 148 -6.68 -21.17 7.96
CA SER A 148 -6.90 -21.72 9.29
C SER A 148 -6.14 -23.03 9.56
N ARG A 149 -5.66 -23.72 8.51
CA ARG A 149 -4.89 -24.96 8.65
C ARG A 149 -3.41 -24.76 8.99
N ASN A 150 -2.90 -23.52 9.05
CA ASN A 150 -1.57 -23.24 9.58
C ASN A 150 -1.41 -21.73 9.92
N ARG A 151 -1.17 -21.39 11.20
CA ARG A 151 -0.81 -20.02 11.63
C ARG A 151 0.43 -19.49 10.90
N ASP A 152 1.28 -20.39 10.40
CA ASP A 152 2.57 -20.09 9.77
C ASP A 152 2.47 -19.87 8.24
N ALA A 153 1.27 -19.92 7.65
CA ALA A 153 1.08 -19.72 6.21
C ALA A 153 1.47 -18.32 5.70
N TRP A 154 1.73 -17.38 6.60
CA TRP A 154 2.18 -16.02 6.30
C TRP A 154 3.71 -15.85 6.30
N SER A 155 4.47 -16.90 6.62
CA SER A 155 5.93 -16.91 6.43
C SER A 155 6.26 -16.64 4.95
N GLY A 156 6.92 -15.51 4.67
CA GLY A 156 7.25 -15.05 3.31
C GLY A 156 6.24 -14.09 2.65
N SER A 157 5.22 -13.62 3.37
CA SER A 157 4.40 -12.48 2.93
C SER A 157 4.96 -11.20 3.53
N ALA A 158 5.45 -10.30 2.67
CA ALA A 158 5.98 -9.02 3.08
C ALA A 158 5.11 -7.91 2.46
N LEU A 159 4.75 -6.92 3.29
CA LEU A 159 4.44 -5.58 2.82
C LEU A 159 5.69 -4.76 3.10
N SER A 160 6.37 -4.30 2.06
CA SER A 160 7.56 -3.47 2.21
C SER A 160 7.30 -2.09 1.60
N PRO A 161 7.57 -1.01 2.34
CA PRO A 161 7.65 0.32 1.76
C PRO A 161 8.98 0.51 1.04
N GLU A 162 8.92 0.72 -0.26
CA GLU A 162 10.09 1.08 -1.05
C GLU A 162 10.14 2.61 -1.21
N ASN A 163 11.24 3.21 -0.75
CA ASN A 163 11.52 4.64 -0.90
C ASN A 163 12.34 4.87 -2.19
N PRO A 164 11.81 5.56 -3.22
CA PRO A 164 12.51 5.75 -4.48
C PRO A 164 13.60 6.84 -4.43
N SER A 165 14.51 6.82 -3.46
CA SER A 165 15.63 7.76 -3.36
C SER A 165 16.99 7.09 -3.55
N GLY A 166 17.44 6.84 -4.79
CA GLY A 166 18.80 6.35 -5.06
C GLY A 166 19.06 5.95 -6.52
N ARG A 167 20.28 6.21 -7.03
CA ARG A 167 20.72 5.90 -8.40
C ARG A 167 20.95 4.40 -8.59
N CYS A 168 20.71 3.90 -9.81
CA CYS A 168 20.90 2.50 -10.20
C CYS A 168 22.35 2.26 -10.68
N SER A 169 23.04 1.29 -10.08
CA SER A 169 24.21 0.63 -10.65
C SER A 169 23.84 -0.79 -11.11
N HIS A 170 24.50 -1.26 -12.16
CA HIS A 170 24.03 -2.28 -13.11
C HIS A 170 24.02 -3.75 -12.64
N ASP A 171 24.32 -4.06 -11.37
CA ASP A 171 24.40 -5.44 -10.88
C ASP A 171 23.40 -5.69 -9.75
N CYS A 172 22.23 -6.26 -10.10
CA CYS A 172 21.25 -6.75 -9.11
C CYS A 172 20.36 -7.84 -9.72
N MET A 173 20.99 -8.90 -10.25
CA MET A 173 20.33 -10.14 -10.66
C MET A 173 21.04 -11.31 -9.99
N GLU A 174 20.70 -11.58 -8.73
CA GLU A 174 20.64 -12.92 -8.11
C GLU A 174 20.43 -12.78 -6.60
N GLY A 175 19.44 -13.47 -6.04
CA GLY A 175 19.29 -13.59 -4.59
C GLY A 175 17.86 -13.48 -4.07
N SER A 176 17.45 -14.54 -3.37
CA SER A 176 16.20 -14.72 -2.62
C SER A 176 15.90 -13.61 -1.60
N LEU A 177 14.61 -13.28 -1.49
CA LEU A 177 13.91 -12.64 -0.35
C LEU A 177 14.47 -11.29 0.15
N LEU A 178 13.68 -10.24 -0.08
CA LEU A 178 13.66 -8.89 0.54
C LEU A 178 13.90 -7.75 -0.47
N THR A 179 12.89 -6.87 -0.55
CA THR A 179 12.91 -5.45 -0.94
C THR A 179 13.71 -5.07 -2.20
N GLN A 180 13.03 -4.72 -3.30
CA GLN A 180 13.67 -4.10 -4.47
C GLN A 180 12.94 -2.83 -4.88
N ALA A 181 13.31 -1.73 -4.20
CA ALA A 181 12.89 -0.38 -4.55
C ALA A 181 13.44 0.04 -5.92
N CYS A 182 12.56 0.32 -6.87
CA CYS A 182 12.92 1.02 -8.11
C CYS A 182 12.45 2.47 -8.08
N ALA A 183 13.38 3.39 -8.33
CA ALA A 183 13.17 4.84 -8.25
C ALA A 183 12.94 5.49 -9.62
N TRP A 184 11.99 6.42 -9.70
CA TRP A 184 11.84 7.34 -10.83
C TRP A 184 12.24 8.75 -10.38
N ARG A 185 13.32 9.30 -10.96
CA ARG A 185 13.74 10.70 -10.73
C ARG A 185 13.55 11.48 -12.02
N ARG A 186 12.65 12.47 -12.01
CA ARG A 186 12.65 13.55 -13.00
C ARG A 186 13.73 14.53 -12.56
N THR A 187 14.84 14.61 -13.28
CA THR A 187 15.79 15.71 -13.11
C THR A 187 15.09 16.98 -13.56
N THR A 188 14.77 17.86 -12.62
CA THR A 188 14.41 19.24 -12.93
C THR A 188 15.63 19.93 -13.51
N GLY A 189 15.72 20.01 -14.85
CA GLY A 189 16.46 21.09 -15.48
C GLY A 189 15.79 22.39 -15.05
N ARG A 190 16.54 23.23 -14.33
CA ARG A 190 16.21 24.64 -14.19
C ARG A 190 16.43 25.33 -15.56
N PRO A 191 15.72 26.44 -15.83
CA PRO A 191 15.46 26.97 -17.17
C PRO A 191 16.71 27.31 -17.97
#